data_AF-A0A165TFE5-F1
#
_entry.id   AF-A0A165TFE5-F1
#
_cell.length_a   1.000
_cell.length_b   1.000
_cell.length_c   1.000
_cell.angle_alpha   90.00
_cell.angle_beta   90.00
_cell.angle_gamma   90.00
#
_symmetry.space_group_name_H-M   'P 1'
#
loop_
_entity.id
_entity.type
_entity.pdbx_description
1 polymer ?
#
loop_
_entity_poly.entity_id
_entity_poly.type
_entity_poly.pdbx_seq_one_letter_code
_entity_poly.pdbx_strand_id
1 'polypeptide(L)'
;MNALTSHNAAMRKLLLSPDKEQFRGLVDLDNIDLVLRELLTIEEMREAGSFFTGQKLATKAVALLPVITSRSVVLDPTCGAGNLLIEASRALGVESSLSTTLLAWGKVLWGFDLHAHFIEATKLRIVVEALNRGVEQDCDLDEAFELLPNILVKDALSAEKLELEKISHVLMNPPFTIWPSPKENYWKEGKVNAAGIVFDHYLRLLPEDCSISAILPDVLRSGSRYDEFRSFTSQSMSATVDVWGRFNRKTDVDVFLLSGKIKTAANPIKWHNAEQNSVCISDYFDVRTGPLVAYRDPEDGPEYPYFYPKICPQWGVIREAVEMRRFTGKVLTPPFVVIKRTSSPSDRNRASATLINLREPVAIENHMIVVKPKDGKLKACKKLMQVLQTKKTNNFLNERIRLRHLTVGVIKDIPFVEEE
;
A
#
# COMPACT_ATOMS: atom_id res chain seq x y z
N MET A 1 -19.93 4.01 -14.61
CA MET A 1 -20.73 2.82 -14.15
C MET A 1 -21.50 2.05 -15.25
N ASN A 2 -22.15 2.68 -16.24
CA ASN A 2 -22.89 1.95 -17.31
C ASN A 2 -22.02 0.98 -18.15
N ALA A 3 -20.72 1.23 -18.23
CA ALA A 3 -19.82 0.48 -19.09
C ALA A 3 -19.45 -0.92 -18.55
N LEU A 4 -19.26 -1.07 -17.23
CA LEU A 4 -19.04 -2.39 -16.62
C LEU A 4 -20.30 -3.25 -16.68
N THR A 5 -21.49 -2.64 -16.57
CA THR A 5 -22.76 -3.33 -16.83
C THR A 5 -22.81 -3.89 -18.26
N SER A 6 -22.38 -3.11 -19.26
CA SER A 6 -22.27 -3.58 -20.65
C SER A 6 -21.25 -4.71 -20.81
N HIS A 7 -20.13 -4.66 -20.10
CA HIS A 7 -19.14 -5.73 -20.08
C HIS A 7 -19.68 -7.01 -19.43
N ASN A 8 -20.37 -6.90 -18.29
CA ASN A 8 -21.05 -8.03 -17.65
C ASN A 8 -22.10 -8.65 -18.58
N ALA A 9 -22.89 -7.82 -19.28
CA ALA A 9 -23.86 -8.30 -20.27
C ALA A 9 -23.17 -9.03 -21.45
N ALA A 10 -22.02 -8.54 -21.91
CA ALA A 10 -21.21 -9.22 -22.92
C ALA A 10 -20.67 -10.57 -22.41
N MET A 11 -20.18 -10.64 -21.17
CA MET A 11 -19.75 -11.90 -20.53
C MET A 11 -20.91 -12.89 -20.40
N ARG A 12 -22.10 -12.43 -19.99
CA ARG A 12 -23.32 -13.27 -19.96
C ARG A 12 -23.60 -13.86 -21.34
N LYS A 13 -23.55 -13.04 -22.40
CA LYS A 13 -23.78 -13.51 -23.77
C LYS A 13 -22.73 -14.51 -24.24
N LEU A 14 -21.46 -14.31 -23.85
CA LEU A 14 -20.37 -15.23 -24.17
C LEU A 14 -20.52 -16.58 -23.45
N LEU A 15 -20.94 -16.59 -22.18
CA LEU A 15 -21.22 -17.81 -21.43
C LEU A 15 -22.38 -18.65 -22.00
N LEU A 16 -23.23 -18.03 -22.82
CA LEU A 16 -24.30 -18.71 -23.56
C LEU A 16 -23.85 -19.17 -24.96
N SER A 17 -22.62 -18.83 -25.38
CA SER A 17 -22.06 -19.21 -26.68
C SER A 17 -21.37 -20.58 -26.61
N PRO A 18 -21.47 -21.42 -27.66
CA PRO A 18 -20.78 -22.71 -27.71
C PRO A 18 -19.25 -22.62 -27.88
N ASP A 19 -18.68 -21.43 -28.09
CA ASP A 19 -17.25 -21.23 -28.34
C ASP A 19 -16.42 -21.18 -27.04
N LYS A 20 -15.82 -22.33 -26.69
CA LYS A 20 -15.09 -22.51 -25.43
C LYS A 20 -13.70 -21.86 -25.37
N GLU A 21 -13.10 -21.50 -26.51
CA GLU A 21 -11.75 -20.92 -26.55
C GLU A 21 -11.72 -19.46 -26.01
N GLN A 22 -12.86 -18.75 -26.07
CA GLN A 22 -12.96 -17.36 -25.60
C GLN A 22 -13.00 -17.22 -24.06
N PHE A 23 -13.18 -18.32 -23.30
CA PHE A 23 -13.33 -18.28 -21.85
C PHE A 23 -12.03 -18.03 -21.06
N ARG A 24 -10.88 -18.40 -21.62
CA ARG A 24 -9.58 -18.27 -20.92
C ARG A 24 -9.19 -16.81 -20.65
N GLY A 25 -9.53 -15.89 -21.55
CA GLY A 25 -9.18 -14.47 -21.43
C GLY A 25 -9.98 -13.67 -20.41
N LEU A 26 -11.14 -14.18 -19.95
CA LEU A 26 -12.06 -13.50 -19.03
C LEU A 26 -11.66 -13.64 -17.55
N VAL A 27 -10.83 -14.64 -17.24
CA VAL A 27 -10.35 -14.94 -15.88
C VAL A 27 -8.88 -14.56 -15.70
N ASP A 28 -8.27 -13.97 -16.73
CA ASP A 28 -6.97 -13.34 -16.59
C ASP A 28 -7.07 -12.15 -15.61
N LEU A 29 -6.41 -12.30 -14.46
CA LEU A 29 -6.43 -11.32 -13.38
C LEU A 29 -5.76 -9.99 -13.77
N ASP A 30 -4.88 -10.01 -14.76
CA ASP A 30 -4.20 -8.80 -15.26
C ASP A 30 -5.02 -8.09 -16.35
N ASN A 31 -5.90 -8.80 -17.07
CA ASN A 31 -6.70 -8.24 -18.15
C ASN A 31 -7.90 -7.39 -17.66
N ILE A 32 -8.49 -7.73 -16.51
CA ILE A 32 -9.64 -6.97 -15.97
C ILE A 32 -9.28 -5.50 -15.63
N ASP A 33 -8.03 -5.21 -15.24
CA ASP A 33 -7.54 -3.84 -15.05
C ASP A 33 -7.44 -3.07 -16.39
N LEU A 34 -7.19 -3.77 -17.51
CA LEU A 34 -7.23 -3.16 -18.85
C LEU A 34 -8.66 -2.81 -19.24
N VAL A 35 -9.56 -3.80 -19.15
CA VAL A 35 -10.98 -3.64 -19.46
C VAL A 35 -11.56 -2.45 -18.68
N LEU A 36 -11.30 -2.38 -17.37
CA LEU A 36 -11.88 -1.30 -16.56
C LEU A 36 -11.28 0.08 -16.84
N ARG A 37 -10.02 0.16 -17.26
CA ARG A 37 -9.42 1.43 -17.70
C ARG A 37 -9.95 1.92 -19.04
N GLU A 38 -10.45 1.02 -19.87
CA GLU A 38 -11.14 1.38 -21.12
C GLU A 38 -12.58 1.85 -20.85
N LEU A 39 -13.18 1.36 -19.76
CA LEU A 39 -14.59 1.56 -19.44
C LEU A 39 -14.86 2.65 -18.37
N LEU A 40 -13.87 3.00 -17.54
CA LEU A 40 -13.98 3.96 -16.44
C LEU A 40 -12.89 5.04 -16.54
N THR A 41 -13.22 6.26 -16.11
CA THR A 41 -12.22 7.33 -15.95
C THR A 41 -11.28 7.02 -14.79
N ILE A 42 -10.09 7.65 -14.79
CA ILE A 42 -9.11 7.51 -13.70
C ILE A 42 -9.72 8.02 -12.38
N GLU A 43 -10.54 9.05 -12.45
CA GLU A 43 -11.27 9.62 -11.32
C GLU A 43 -12.28 8.62 -10.75
N GLU A 44 -13.11 7.98 -11.59
CA GLU A 44 -14.04 6.92 -11.16
C GLU A 44 -13.28 5.73 -10.53
N MET A 45 -12.17 5.29 -11.14
CA MET A 45 -11.35 4.20 -10.59
C MET A 45 -10.71 4.58 -9.24
N ARG A 46 -10.28 5.84 -9.09
CA ARG A 46 -9.71 6.34 -7.84
C ARG A 46 -10.78 6.50 -6.76
N GLU A 47 -11.95 7.02 -7.10
CA GLU A 47 -13.06 7.21 -6.17
C GLU A 47 -13.59 5.88 -5.64
N ALA A 48 -13.77 4.90 -6.53
CA ALA A 48 -14.17 3.55 -6.17
C ALA A 48 -13.03 2.72 -5.54
N GLY A 49 -11.79 3.23 -5.49
CA GLY A 49 -10.63 2.51 -5.01
C GLY A 49 -10.32 1.23 -5.81
N SER A 50 -10.84 1.12 -7.04
CA SER A 50 -10.88 -0.10 -7.85
C SER A 50 -9.57 -0.34 -8.59
N PHE A 51 -8.51 -0.66 -7.84
CA PHE A 51 -7.27 -1.19 -8.39
C PHE A 51 -7.20 -2.69 -8.13
N PHE A 52 -7.30 -3.49 -9.18
CA PHE A 52 -7.36 -4.94 -9.06
C PHE A 52 -5.98 -5.54 -8.83
N THR A 53 -5.95 -6.55 -7.97
CA THR A 53 -4.76 -7.30 -7.65
C THR A 53 -4.35 -8.14 -8.86
N GLY A 54 -3.21 -7.80 -9.48
CA GLY A 54 -2.66 -8.60 -10.58
C GLY A 54 -2.28 -10.02 -10.16
N GLN A 55 -2.16 -10.92 -11.13
CA GLN A 55 -2.04 -12.37 -10.91
C GLN A 55 -0.93 -12.72 -9.92
N LYS A 56 0.28 -12.19 -10.14
CA LYS A 56 1.45 -12.51 -9.29
C LYS A 56 1.25 -12.11 -7.82
N LEU A 57 0.63 -10.96 -7.59
CA LEU A 57 0.38 -10.47 -6.23
C LEU A 57 -0.75 -11.25 -5.56
N ALA A 58 -1.79 -11.62 -6.32
CA ALA A 58 -2.88 -12.48 -5.83
C ALA A 58 -2.35 -13.86 -5.42
N THR A 59 -1.59 -14.53 -6.29
CA THR A 59 -0.97 -15.83 -5.98
C THR A 59 -0.10 -15.75 -4.73
N LYS A 60 0.70 -14.68 -4.61
CA LYS A 60 1.54 -14.46 -3.43
C LYS A 60 0.70 -14.27 -2.17
N ALA A 61 -0.39 -13.50 -2.23
CA ALA A 61 -1.26 -13.27 -1.08
C ALA A 61 -1.95 -14.56 -0.61
N VAL A 62 -2.47 -15.37 -1.55
CA VAL A 62 -3.11 -16.65 -1.24
C VAL A 62 -2.10 -17.64 -0.65
N ALA A 63 -0.89 -17.72 -1.20
CA ALA A 63 0.16 -18.63 -0.73
C ALA A 63 0.66 -18.33 0.70
N LEU A 64 0.36 -17.15 1.26
CA LEU A 64 0.70 -16.81 2.65
C LEU A 64 -0.32 -17.34 3.66
N LEU A 65 -1.49 -17.78 3.20
CA LEU A 65 -2.48 -18.42 4.06
C LEU A 65 -2.17 -19.90 4.30
N PRO A 66 -2.68 -20.50 5.38
CA PRO A 66 -2.81 -21.94 5.47
C PRO A 66 -3.58 -22.51 4.28
N VAL A 67 -3.39 -23.81 4.03
CA VAL A 67 -4.07 -24.51 2.93
C VAL A 67 -5.58 -24.31 3.02
N ILE A 68 -6.15 -23.75 1.94
CA ILE A 68 -7.59 -23.60 1.79
C ILE A 68 -8.17 -24.97 1.43
N THR A 69 -9.18 -25.41 2.19
CA THR A 69 -9.84 -26.71 2.02
C THR A 69 -11.35 -26.51 1.91
N SER A 70 -12.11 -27.59 1.66
CA SER A 70 -13.58 -27.56 1.67
C SER A 70 -14.20 -27.25 3.05
N ARG A 71 -13.40 -27.26 4.13
CA ARG A 71 -13.81 -26.85 5.47
C ARG A 71 -13.48 -25.39 5.77
N SER A 72 -12.71 -24.74 4.91
CA SER A 72 -12.40 -23.33 5.04
C SER A 72 -13.63 -22.48 4.68
N VAL A 73 -13.70 -21.32 5.30
CA VAL A 73 -14.50 -20.17 4.88
C VAL A 73 -13.56 -19.00 4.69
N VAL A 74 -13.45 -18.54 3.44
CA VAL A 74 -12.53 -17.52 2.94
C VAL A 74 -13.33 -16.28 2.57
N LEU A 75 -13.08 -15.17 3.27
CA LEU A 75 -13.73 -13.90 3.01
C LEU A 75 -12.77 -12.91 2.34
N ASP A 76 -13.24 -12.26 1.27
CA ASP A 76 -12.71 -10.99 0.78
C ASP A 76 -13.74 -9.86 1.03
N PRO A 77 -13.51 -8.99 2.03
CA PRO A 77 -14.48 -7.99 2.44
C PRO A 77 -14.57 -6.79 1.50
N THR A 78 -13.70 -6.72 0.48
CA THR A 78 -13.68 -5.65 -0.53
C THR A 78 -13.31 -6.28 -1.88
N CYS A 79 -14.11 -7.26 -2.31
CA CYS A 79 -13.70 -8.21 -3.34
C CYS A 79 -13.60 -7.63 -4.75
N GLY A 80 -14.24 -6.48 -5.02
CA GLY A 80 -14.29 -5.89 -6.35
C GLY A 80 -14.78 -6.92 -7.36
N ALA A 81 -14.01 -7.14 -8.43
CA ALA A 81 -14.30 -8.12 -9.48
C ALA A 81 -13.81 -9.55 -9.14
N GLY A 82 -13.33 -9.79 -7.92
CA GLY A 82 -13.11 -11.14 -7.39
C GLY A 82 -11.73 -11.72 -7.60
N ASN A 83 -10.71 -10.93 -7.93
CA ASN A 83 -9.37 -11.46 -8.27
C ASN A 83 -8.77 -12.35 -7.16
N LEU A 84 -8.93 -11.98 -5.88
CA LEU A 84 -8.43 -12.79 -4.77
C LEU A 84 -9.27 -14.06 -4.56
N LEU A 85 -10.59 -13.99 -4.78
CA LEU A 85 -11.49 -15.15 -4.66
C LEU A 85 -11.29 -16.15 -5.80
N ILE A 86 -11.04 -15.69 -7.02
CA ILE A 86 -10.64 -16.53 -8.16
C ILE A 86 -9.31 -17.22 -7.84
N GLU A 87 -8.33 -16.50 -7.30
CA GLU A 87 -7.07 -17.12 -6.94
C GLU A 87 -7.24 -18.13 -5.79
N ALA A 88 -8.10 -17.84 -4.82
CA ALA A 88 -8.44 -18.77 -3.74
C ALA A 88 -9.15 -20.04 -4.26
N SER A 89 -10.04 -19.91 -5.26
CA SER A 89 -10.77 -21.06 -5.82
C SER A 89 -9.85 -22.07 -6.51
N ARG A 90 -8.67 -21.63 -6.99
CA ARG A 90 -7.65 -22.52 -7.57
C ARG A 90 -7.04 -23.50 -6.57
N ALA A 91 -7.13 -23.20 -5.27
CA ALA A 91 -6.76 -24.15 -4.21
C ALA A 91 -7.82 -25.23 -3.98
N LEU A 92 -9.05 -25.04 -4.47
CA LEU A 92 -10.15 -25.98 -4.33
C LEU A 92 -10.17 -26.99 -5.49
N GLY A 93 -10.68 -28.19 -5.22
CA GLY A 93 -11.01 -29.16 -6.27
C GLY A 93 -12.19 -28.70 -7.13
N VAL A 94 -12.41 -29.39 -8.24
CA VAL A 94 -13.65 -29.29 -9.05
C VAL A 94 -14.37 -30.63 -9.02
N GLU A 95 -15.68 -30.57 -9.18
CA GLU A 95 -16.53 -31.75 -9.35
C GLU A 95 -16.81 -31.99 -10.86
N SER A 96 -17.63 -32.98 -11.18
CA SER A 96 -17.97 -33.29 -12.58
C SER A 96 -18.80 -32.20 -13.25
N SER A 97 -19.64 -31.48 -12.49
CA SER A 97 -20.57 -30.48 -13.02
C SER A 97 -20.38 -29.10 -12.41
N LEU A 98 -20.85 -28.08 -13.12
CA LEU A 98 -20.78 -26.69 -12.70
C LEU A 98 -21.58 -26.48 -11.41
N SER A 99 -22.82 -26.96 -11.36
CA SER A 99 -23.69 -26.79 -10.18
C SER A 99 -23.06 -27.40 -8.91
N THR A 100 -22.53 -28.60 -9.00
CA THR A 100 -21.89 -29.29 -7.86
C THR A 100 -20.59 -28.62 -7.43
N THR A 101 -19.79 -28.15 -8.40
CA THR A 101 -18.57 -27.37 -8.14
C THR A 101 -18.89 -26.05 -7.45
N LEU A 102 -19.84 -25.28 -7.97
CA LEU A 102 -20.22 -23.99 -7.39
C LEU A 102 -20.89 -24.15 -6.04
N LEU A 103 -21.68 -25.20 -5.82
CA LEU A 103 -22.24 -25.50 -4.50
C LEU A 103 -21.13 -25.77 -3.46
N ALA A 104 -20.05 -26.46 -3.86
CA ALA A 104 -18.90 -26.68 -3.00
C ALA A 104 -18.12 -25.38 -2.76
N TRP A 105 -17.85 -24.61 -3.83
CA TRP A 105 -17.12 -23.35 -3.76
C TRP A 105 -17.88 -22.28 -2.99
N GLY A 106 -19.19 -22.14 -3.15
CA GLY A 106 -20.03 -21.13 -2.48
C GLY A 106 -20.15 -21.31 -0.97
N LYS A 107 -19.84 -22.50 -0.44
CA LYS A 107 -19.66 -22.73 1.00
C LYS A 107 -18.37 -22.12 1.52
N VAL A 108 -17.33 -22.09 0.68
CA VAL A 108 -15.98 -21.64 1.01
C VAL A 108 -15.74 -20.17 0.69
N LEU A 109 -16.16 -19.71 -0.49
CA LEU A 109 -15.82 -18.39 -1.04
C LEU A 109 -16.89 -17.35 -0.68
N TRP A 110 -16.48 -16.35 0.09
CA TRP A 110 -17.32 -15.25 0.57
C TRP A 110 -16.72 -13.92 0.10
N GLY A 111 -17.56 -12.98 -0.29
CA GLY A 111 -17.11 -11.71 -0.87
C GLY A 111 -18.09 -10.58 -0.64
N PHE A 112 -17.59 -9.41 -0.25
CA PHE A 112 -18.39 -8.18 -0.11
C PHE A 112 -17.85 -7.08 -1.00
N ASP A 113 -18.76 -6.31 -1.59
CA ASP A 113 -18.45 -5.07 -2.29
C ASP A 113 -19.66 -4.13 -2.26
N LEU A 114 -19.43 -2.83 -2.23
CA LEU A 114 -20.49 -1.82 -2.23
C LEU A 114 -21.27 -1.79 -3.55
N HIS A 115 -20.65 -2.23 -4.66
CA HIS A 115 -21.21 -2.05 -5.98
C HIS A 115 -21.70 -3.37 -6.58
N ALA A 116 -22.99 -3.41 -6.93
CA ALA A 116 -23.65 -4.58 -7.51
C ALA A 116 -22.96 -5.12 -8.79
N HIS A 117 -22.42 -4.24 -9.63
CA HIS A 117 -21.72 -4.66 -10.85
C HIS A 117 -20.41 -5.42 -10.58
N PHE A 118 -19.75 -5.14 -9.46
CA PHE A 118 -18.53 -5.85 -9.04
C PHE A 118 -18.85 -7.22 -8.46
N ILE A 119 -19.93 -7.32 -7.69
CA ILE A 119 -20.47 -8.59 -7.22
C ILE A 119 -20.89 -9.49 -8.37
N GLU A 120 -21.61 -8.95 -9.36
CA GLU A 120 -21.96 -9.68 -10.57
C GLU A 120 -20.70 -10.12 -11.33
N ALA A 121 -19.73 -9.23 -11.54
CA ALA A 121 -18.47 -9.57 -12.22
C ALA A 121 -17.70 -10.67 -11.47
N THR A 122 -17.67 -10.63 -10.14
CA THR A 122 -17.06 -11.67 -9.30
C THR A 122 -17.73 -13.02 -9.54
N LYS A 123 -19.06 -13.09 -9.46
CA LYS A 123 -19.80 -14.34 -9.68
C LYS A 123 -19.58 -14.88 -11.09
N LEU A 124 -19.68 -14.03 -12.12
CA LEU A 124 -19.40 -14.39 -13.52
C LEU A 124 -18.02 -15.03 -13.66
N ARG A 125 -17.00 -14.40 -13.10
CA ARG A 125 -15.62 -14.85 -13.27
C ARG A 125 -15.31 -16.13 -12.47
N ILE A 126 -15.98 -16.35 -11.35
CA ILE A 126 -15.93 -17.64 -10.62
C ILE A 126 -16.57 -18.76 -11.46
N VAL A 127 -17.72 -18.50 -12.09
CA VAL A 127 -18.35 -19.45 -13.02
C VAL A 127 -17.41 -19.79 -14.18
N VAL A 128 -16.82 -18.77 -14.81
CA VAL A 128 -15.86 -18.97 -15.91
C VAL A 128 -14.62 -19.72 -15.43
N GLU A 129 -14.10 -19.47 -14.22
CA GLU A 129 -12.96 -20.21 -13.66
C GLU A 129 -13.30 -21.71 -13.51
N ALA A 130 -14.49 -22.06 -13.02
CA ALA A 130 -14.91 -23.46 -12.94
C ALA A 130 -14.99 -24.12 -14.33
N LEU A 131 -15.61 -23.44 -15.31
CA LEU A 131 -15.71 -23.92 -16.69
C LEU A 131 -14.34 -24.08 -17.37
N ASN A 132 -13.42 -23.14 -17.14
CA ASN A 132 -12.04 -23.21 -17.64
C ASN A 132 -11.26 -24.40 -17.08
N ARG A 133 -11.69 -24.93 -15.93
CA ARG A 133 -11.14 -26.14 -15.31
C ARG A 133 -11.81 -27.43 -15.78
N GLY A 134 -12.73 -27.36 -16.75
CA GLY A 134 -13.27 -28.51 -17.48
C GLY A 134 -14.56 -29.10 -16.92
N VAL A 135 -15.24 -28.42 -15.99
CA VAL A 135 -16.54 -28.89 -15.47
C VAL A 135 -17.62 -28.83 -16.54
N GLU A 136 -18.56 -29.77 -16.50
CA GLU A 136 -19.72 -29.78 -17.39
C GLU A 136 -20.72 -28.69 -16.99
N GLN A 137 -21.17 -27.88 -17.95
CA GLN A 137 -22.20 -26.87 -17.71
C GLN A 137 -23.58 -27.56 -17.68
N ASP A 138 -24.10 -27.78 -16.47
CA ASP A 138 -25.36 -28.47 -16.19
C ASP A 138 -26.47 -27.55 -15.65
N CYS A 139 -26.15 -26.29 -15.36
CA CYS A 139 -27.09 -25.28 -14.88
C CYS A 139 -26.97 -23.99 -15.70
N ASP A 140 -28.01 -23.18 -15.67
CA ASP A 140 -27.95 -21.83 -16.23
C ASP A 140 -27.19 -20.86 -15.30
N LEU A 141 -27.07 -19.60 -15.74
CA LEU A 141 -26.30 -18.62 -15.02
C LEU A 141 -26.99 -18.10 -13.75
N ASP A 142 -28.32 -18.00 -13.79
CA ASP A 142 -29.07 -17.49 -12.64
C ASP A 142 -29.07 -18.57 -11.53
N GLU A 143 -29.23 -19.84 -11.89
CA GLU A 143 -29.00 -20.98 -11.00
C GLU A 143 -27.55 -20.99 -10.45
N ALA A 144 -26.54 -20.77 -11.31
CA ALA A 144 -25.14 -20.70 -10.88
C ALA A 144 -24.88 -19.57 -9.87
N PHE A 145 -25.59 -18.44 -9.98
CA PHE A 145 -25.44 -17.30 -9.07
C PHE A 145 -26.04 -17.55 -7.69
N GLU A 146 -27.14 -18.31 -7.62
CA GLU A 146 -27.77 -18.74 -6.37
C GLU A 146 -26.86 -19.68 -5.57
N LEU A 147 -26.01 -20.46 -6.26
CA LEU A 147 -25.01 -21.33 -5.65
C LEU A 147 -23.81 -20.59 -5.05
N LEU A 148 -23.71 -19.27 -5.25
CA LEU A 148 -22.72 -18.37 -4.65
C LEU A 148 -23.40 -17.37 -3.68
N PRO A 149 -24.06 -17.85 -2.61
CA PRO A 149 -24.93 -17.00 -1.78
C PRO A 149 -24.16 -16.00 -0.92
N ASN A 150 -22.87 -16.25 -0.66
CA ASN A 150 -22.06 -15.43 0.25
C ASN A 150 -21.22 -14.37 -0.47
N ILE A 151 -21.50 -14.14 -1.76
CA ILE A 151 -20.90 -13.06 -2.55
C ILE A 151 -21.98 -12.00 -2.74
N LEU A 152 -21.90 -10.93 -1.95
CA LEU A 152 -23.03 -10.03 -1.65
C LEU A 152 -22.67 -8.56 -1.83
N VAL A 153 -23.68 -7.78 -2.24
CA VAL A 153 -23.60 -6.32 -2.20
C VAL A 153 -23.72 -5.88 -0.75
N LYS A 154 -22.61 -5.42 -0.17
CA LYS A 154 -22.53 -5.11 1.26
C LYS A 154 -21.41 -4.12 1.54
N ASP A 155 -21.67 -3.21 2.47
CA ASP A 155 -20.62 -2.35 3.03
C ASP A 155 -19.71 -3.18 3.94
N ALA A 156 -18.40 -3.18 3.65
CA ALA A 156 -17.40 -3.86 4.45
C ALA A 156 -17.45 -3.44 5.93
N LEU A 157 -17.76 -2.17 6.22
CA LEU A 157 -17.84 -1.63 7.57
C LEU A 157 -19.17 -1.91 8.28
N SER A 158 -20.18 -2.41 7.57
CA SER A 158 -21.45 -2.83 8.18
C SER A 158 -21.44 -4.30 8.61
N ALA A 159 -20.33 -5.02 8.44
CA ALA A 159 -20.21 -6.41 8.89
C ALA A 159 -20.22 -6.47 10.42
N GLU A 160 -20.97 -7.43 10.97
CA GLU A 160 -21.11 -7.65 12.41
C GLU A 160 -20.38 -8.93 12.85
N LYS A 161 -20.03 -8.99 14.15
CA LYS A 161 -19.28 -10.11 14.73
C LYS A 161 -19.93 -11.47 14.49
N LEU A 162 -21.25 -11.57 14.64
CA LEU A 162 -22.00 -12.84 14.47
C LEU A 162 -21.90 -13.37 13.03
N GLU A 163 -21.90 -12.47 12.04
CA GLU A 163 -21.78 -12.84 10.64
C GLU A 163 -20.37 -13.38 10.31
N LEU A 164 -19.37 -12.89 11.03
CA LEU A 164 -17.96 -13.24 10.81
C LEU A 164 -17.48 -14.44 11.63
N GLU A 165 -18.33 -15.00 12.51
CA GLU A 165 -17.96 -16.08 13.44
C GLU A 165 -17.40 -17.33 12.75
N LYS A 166 -17.89 -17.63 11.53
CA LYS A 166 -17.48 -18.81 10.76
C LYS A 166 -16.26 -18.57 9.86
N ILE A 167 -15.78 -17.33 9.77
CA ILE A 167 -14.68 -16.98 8.87
C ILE A 167 -13.37 -17.55 9.42
N SER A 168 -12.75 -18.41 8.62
CA SER A 168 -11.48 -19.05 8.96
C SER A 168 -10.27 -18.38 8.30
N HIS A 169 -10.49 -17.76 7.14
CA HIS A 169 -9.48 -17.11 6.33
C HIS A 169 -10.00 -15.77 5.81
N VAL A 170 -9.14 -14.76 5.77
CA VAL A 170 -9.42 -13.48 5.15
C VAL A 170 -8.32 -13.12 4.16
N LEU A 171 -8.74 -12.82 2.93
CA LEU A 171 -7.91 -12.29 1.86
C LEU A 171 -8.43 -10.89 1.54
N MET A 172 -7.62 -9.84 1.69
CA MET A 172 -8.13 -8.51 1.40
C MET A 172 -7.14 -7.61 0.69
N ASN A 173 -7.65 -6.81 -0.23
CA ASN A 173 -6.99 -5.65 -0.83
C ASN A 173 -7.94 -4.45 -0.68
N PRO A 174 -8.05 -3.88 0.53
CA PRO A 174 -8.99 -2.80 0.80
C PRO A 174 -8.60 -1.50 0.05
N PRO A 175 -9.54 -0.56 -0.14
CA PRO A 175 -9.29 0.66 -0.92
C PRO A 175 -8.19 1.53 -0.32
N PHE A 176 -7.35 2.13 -1.16
CA PHE A 176 -6.22 2.99 -0.72
C PHE A 176 -6.58 4.49 -0.67
N THR A 177 -7.87 4.82 -0.79
CA THR A 177 -8.39 6.19 -0.78
C THR A 177 -8.32 6.81 0.62
N ILE A 178 -8.65 8.10 0.71
CA ILE A 178 -8.63 8.83 1.97
C ILE A 178 -10.05 8.99 2.49
N TRP A 179 -10.34 8.41 3.65
CA TRP A 179 -11.63 8.48 4.33
C TRP A 179 -11.52 9.26 5.65
N PRO A 180 -12.64 9.84 6.13
CA PRO A 180 -12.70 10.27 7.51
C PRO A 180 -12.54 9.04 8.43
N SER A 181 -11.69 9.16 9.44
CA SER A 181 -11.61 8.16 10.49
C SER A 181 -12.95 8.04 11.21
N PRO A 182 -13.39 6.83 11.60
CA PRO A 182 -14.62 6.60 12.38
C PRO A 182 -14.64 7.26 13.78
N LYS A 183 -13.56 7.91 14.21
CA LYS A 183 -13.37 8.67 15.46
C LYS A 183 -13.43 7.85 16.75
N GLU A 184 -14.30 6.85 16.89
CA GLU A 184 -14.43 6.04 18.11
C GLU A 184 -13.56 4.78 18.05
N ASN A 185 -12.65 4.61 19.01
CA ASN A 185 -11.76 3.43 19.14
C ASN A 185 -10.76 3.22 17.99
N TYR A 186 -10.65 4.16 17.04
CA TYR A 186 -9.66 4.12 15.96
C TYR A 186 -8.38 4.88 16.33
N TRP A 187 -7.27 4.40 15.78
CA TRP A 187 -5.90 4.85 16.01
C TRP A 187 -5.57 6.29 15.56
N LYS A 188 -6.53 7.08 15.05
CA LYS A 188 -6.32 8.48 14.64
C LYS A 188 -7.63 9.20 14.32
N GLU A 189 -7.64 10.53 14.46
CA GLU A 189 -8.72 11.40 13.95
C GLU A 189 -8.42 11.99 12.55
N GLY A 190 -9.45 12.52 11.90
CA GLY A 190 -9.35 13.23 10.62
C GLY A 190 -9.25 12.30 9.41
N LYS A 191 -8.59 12.77 8.35
CA LYS A 191 -8.51 12.05 7.06
C LYS A 191 -7.37 11.02 7.05
N VAL A 192 -7.68 9.74 6.85
CA VAL A 192 -6.73 8.62 6.89
C VAL A 192 -6.92 7.65 5.73
N ASN A 193 -5.96 6.76 5.50
CA ASN A 193 -6.07 5.75 4.44
C ASN A 193 -7.15 4.72 4.78
N ALA A 194 -8.09 4.49 3.86
CA ALA A 194 -9.24 3.60 4.02
C ALA A 194 -8.83 2.14 4.28
N ALA A 195 -7.71 1.68 3.72
CA ALA A 195 -7.18 0.35 3.98
C ALA A 195 -6.89 0.11 5.47
N GLY A 196 -6.38 1.13 6.16
CA GLY A 196 -6.15 1.05 7.60
C GLY A 196 -7.44 1.06 8.42
N ILE A 197 -8.53 1.61 7.88
CA ILE A 197 -9.84 1.59 8.54
C ILE A 197 -10.48 0.21 8.38
N VAL A 198 -10.59 -0.29 7.14
CA VAL A 198 -11.20 -1.59 6.86
C VAL A 198 -10.43 -2.70 7.56
N PHE A 199 -9.10 -2.68 7.50
CA PHE A 199 -8.29 -3.70 8.18
C PHE A 199 -8.50 -3.70 9.71
N ASP A 200 -8.51 -2.52 10.34
CA ASP A 200 -8.76 -2.37 11.78
C ASP A 200 -10.17 -2.85 12.18
N HIS A 201 -11.20 -2.53 11.39
CA HIS A 201 -12.57 -3.01 11.58
C HIS A 201 -12.62 -4.54 11.67
N TYR A 202 -12.03 -5.23 10.69
CA TYR A 202 -12.05 -6.68 10.62
C TYR A 202 -11.20 -7.32 11.73
N LEU A 203 -10.05 -6.74 12.08
CA LEU A 203 -9.25 -7.23 13.22
C LEU A 203 -10.03 -7.25 14.54
N ARG A 204 -11.00 -6.35 14.73
CA ARG A 204 -11.83 -6.29 15.95
C ARG A 204 -12.97 -7.31 15.98
N LEU A 205 -13.41 -7.77 14.82
CA LEU A 205 -14.62 -8.59 14.69
C LEU A 205 -14.34 -10.06 14.37
N LEU A 206 -13.22 -10.34 13.69
CA LEU A 206 -12.87 -11.70 13.28
C LEU A 206 -12.61 -12.60 14.50
N PRO A 207 -12.93 -13.90 14.38
CA PRO A 207 -12.71 -14.86 15.45
C PRO A 207 -11.21 -15.09 15.70
N GLU A 208 -10.90 -15.59 16.90
CA GLU A 208 -9.55 -16.05 17.24
C GLU A 208 -9.09 -17.15 16.27
N ASP A 209 -7.79 -17.21 16.02
CA ASP A 209 -7.13 -18.12 15.07
C ASP A 209 -7.49 -17.92 13.58
N CYS A 210 -8.36 -16.97 13.24
CA CYS A 210 -8.62 -16.58 11.85
C CYS A 210 -7.32 -16.17 11.16
N SER A 211 -7.06 -16.77 9.99
CA SER A 211 -5.84 -16.52 9.22
C SER A 211 -6.06 -15.38 8.24
N ILE A 212 -5.16 -14.40 8.23
CA ILE A 212 -5.31 -13.18 7.43
C ILE A 212 -4.13 -13.06 6.48
N SER A 213 -4.40 -12.65 5.25
CA SER A 213 -3.42 -12.18 4.28
C SER A 213 -3.96 -10.94 3.59
N ALA A 214 -3.34 -9.79 3.87
CA ALA A 214 -3.80 -8.48 3.45
C ALA A 214 -2.75 -7.74 2.62
N ILE A 215 -3.17 -7.17 1.50
CA ILE A 215 -2.36 -6.27 0.66
C ILE A 215 -2.65 -4.84 1.12
N LEU A 216 -1.63 -4.18 1.68
CA LEU A 216 -1.78 -2.88 2.33
C LEU A 216 -0.79 -1.85 1.74
N PRO A 217 -1.15 -0.56 1.67
CA PRO A 217 -0.26 0.47 1.16
C PRO A 217 0.88 0.76 2.13
N ASP A 218 2.11 0.92 1.64
CA ASP A 218 3.34 1.07 2.45
C ASP A 218 3.31 2.28 3.40
N VAL A 219 2.38 3.21 3.18
CA VAL A 219 2.11 4.33 4.09
C VAL A 219 1.68 3.86 5.48
N LEU A 220 1.00 2.70 5.59
CA LEU A 220 0.58 2.14 6.88
C LEU A 220 1.76 1.54 7.65
N ARG A 221 2.77 1.04 6.92
CA ARG A 221 3.97 0.43 7.48
C ARG A 221 4.97 1.44 8.01
N SER A 222 4.91 2.69 7.58
CA SER A 222 5.99 3.65 7.77
C SER A 222 5.52 5.02 8.27
N GLY A 223 6.45 5.76 8.88
CA GLY A 223 6.20 7.11 9.37
C GLY A 223 5.32 7.17 10.61
N SER A 224 5.44 8.30 11.32
CA SER A 224 4.76 8.51 12.60
C SER A 224 3.24 8.61 12.51
N ARG A 225 2.71 8.86 11.29
CA ARG A 225 1.28 9.07 11.08
C ARG A 225 0.45 7.82 11.45
N TYR A 226 1.02 6.64 11.26
CA TYR A 226 0.37 5.32 11.41
C TYR A 226 1.04 4.47 12.50
N ASP A 227 1.75 5.08 13.45
CA ASP A 227 2.37 4.35 14.57
C ASP A 227 1.32 3.60 15.40
N GLU A 228 0.22 4.27 15.74
CA GLU A 228 -0.87 3.69 16.53
C GLU A 228 -1.58 2.55 15.79
N PHE A 229 -1.76 2.65 14.46
CA PHE A 229 -2.27 1.54 13.64
C PHE A 229 -1.38 0.29 13.76
N ARG A 230 -0.06 0.48 13.67
CA ARG A 230 0.91 -0.63 13.79
C ARG A 230 0.94 -1.21 15.20
N SER A 231 0.82 -0.37 16.22
CA SER A 231 0.72 -0.81 17.62
C SER A 231 -0.53 -1.64 17.86
N PHE A 232 -1.70 -1.15 17.44
CA PHE A 232 -2.96 -1.90 17.54
C PHE A 232 -2.87 -3.24 16.80
N THR A 233 -2.42 -3.23 15.55
CA THR A 233 -2.27 -4.44 14.75
C THR A 233 -1.32 -5.45 15.43
N SER A 234 -0.22 -4.98 16.02
CA SER A 234 0.74 -5.84 16.73
C SER A 234 0.20 -6.43 18.02
N GLN A 235 -0.83 -5.84 18.61
CA GLN A 235 -1.52 -6.36 19.80
C GLN A 235 -2.61 -7.38 19.41
N SER A 236 -3.28 -7.15 18.28
CA SER A 236 -4.45 -7.91 17.82
C SER A 236 -4.10 -9.16 17.01
N MET A 237 -2.90 -9.25 16.43
CA MET A 237 -2.50 -10.40 15.63
C MET A 237 -1.01 -10.72 15.70
N SER A 238 -0.67 -11.99 15.46
CA SER A 238 0.71 -12.41 15.20
C SER A 238 0.91 -12.56 13.70
N ALA A 239 1.81 -11.75 13.14
CA ALA A 239 1.96 -11.63 11.69
C ALA A 239 3.40 -11.42 11.24
N THR A 240 3.60 -11.66 9.95
CA THR A 240 4.81 -11.35 9.19
C THR A 240 4.50 -10.30 8.12
N VAL A 241 5.52 -9.52 7.78
CA VAL A 241 5.45 -8.43 6.81
C VAL A 241 6.36 -8.77 5.63
N ASP A 242 5.80 -8.81 4.42
CA ASP A 242 6.55 -9.02 3.18
C ASP A 242 6.40 -7.79 2.27
N VAL A 243 7.51 -7.13 1.96
CA VAL A 243 7.51 -5.92 1.14
C VAL A 243 7.45 -6.30 -0.33
N TRP A 244 6.31 -6.02 -0.97
CA TRP A 244 6.10 -6.30 -2.39
C TRP A 244 6.73 -5.22 -3.28
N GLY A 245 6.52 -3.96 -2.92
CA GLY A 245 6.87 -2.81 -3.74
C GLY A 245 5.69 -2.36 -4.60
N ARG A 246 5.97 -1.85 -5.81
CA ARG A 246 4.94 -1.20 -6.64
C ARG A 246 3.77 -2.15 -6.94
N PHE A 247 2.55 -1.73 -6.65
CA PHE A 247 1.31 -2.50 -6.79
C PHE A 247 1.13 -3.03 -8.22
N ASN A 248 1.20 -2.15 -9.21
CA ASN A 248 1.24 -2.52 -10.63
C ASN A 248 1.94 -1.43 -11.45
N ARG A 249 2.13 -1.64 -12.76
CA ARG A 249 2.84 -0.68 -13.65
C ARG A 249 2.11 0.66 -13.84
N LYS A 250 0.79 0.70 -13.63
CA LYS A 250 -0.08 1.84 -13.95
C LYS A 250 -0.48 2.63 -12.70
N THR A 251 -0.34 2.05 -11.52
CA THR A 251 -0.62 2.63 -10.22
C THR A 251 0.70 2.91 -9.51
N ASP A 252 0.88 4.16 -9.11
CA ASP A 252 2.09 4.61 -8.44
C ASP A 252 1.92 4.54 -6.92
N VAL A 253 1.75 3.31 -6.43
CA VAL A 253 1.61 3.01 -5.00
C VAL A 253 2.46 1.79 -4.71
N ASP A 254 3.34 1.89 -3.71
CA ASP A 254 4.02 0.72 -3.15
C ASP A 254 3.15 0.08 -2.06
N VAL A 255 3.10 -1.25 -2.06
CA VAL A 255 2.34 -2.07 -1.12
C VAL A 255 3.24 -3.10 -0.44
N PHE A 256 2.71 -3.68 0.63
CA PHE A 256 3.27 -4.83 1.33
C PHE A 256 2.16 -5.83 1.62
N LEU A 257 2.54 -7.08 1.88
CA LEU A 257 1.64 -8.11 2.39
C LEU A 257 1.83 -8.24 3.90
N LEU A 258 0.72 -8.22 4.63
CA LEU A 258 0.67 -8.55 6.05
C LEU A 258 -0.07 -9.88 6.19
N SER A 259 0.60 -10.89 6.74
CA SER A 259 0.01 -12.23 6.85
C SER A 259 0.25 -12.87 8.21
N GLY A 260 -0.77 -13.51 8.77
CA GLY A 260 -0.71 -14.01 10.14
C GLY A 260 -2.04 -14.54 10.65
N LYS A 261 -2.17 -14.62 11.98
CA LYS A 261 -3.40 -15.07 12.64
C LYS A 261 -3.86 -14.09 13.71
N ILE A 262 -5.18 -13.94 13.85
CA ILE A 262 -5.81 -13.27 14.98
C ILE A 262 -5.48 -14.04 16.25
N LYS A 263 -4.75 -13.40 17.15
CA LYS A 263 -4.48 -13.85 18.51
C LYS A 263 -3.76 -12.73 19.23
N THR A 264 -3.90 -12.67 20.54
CA THR A 264 -3.05 -11.79 21.36
C THR A 264 -1.60 -12.19 21.13
N ALA A 265 -0.82 -11.29 20.52
CA ALA A 265 0.53 -11.63 20.12
C ALA A 265 1.46 -11.60 21.34
N ALA A 266 2.14 -12.71 21.61
CA ALA A 266 3.21 -12.74 22.62
C ALA A 266 4.43 -11.91 22.20
N ASN A 267 4.65 -11.76 20.88
CA ASN A 267 5.75 -10.99 20.30
C ASN A 267 5.20 -9.95 19.31
N PRO A 268 5.74 -8.71 19.30
CA PRO A 268 5.31 -7.68 18.39
C PRO A 268 5.65 -8.03 16.93
N ILE A 269 4.82 -7.56 15.99
CA ILE A 269 5.07 -7.71 14.57
C ILE A 269 6.35 -6.96 14.19
N LYS A 270 7.25 -7.64 13.49
CA LYS A 270 8.46 -7.04 12.94
C LYS A 270 8.12 -6.29 11.64
N TRP A 271 7.68 -5.03 11.78
CA TRP A 271 7.31 -4.16 10.64
C TRP A 271 8.49 -3.79 9.72
N HIS A 272 9.69 -3.83 10.29
CA HIS A 272 10.93 -3.50 9.59
C HIS A 272 12.04 -4.48 9.94
N ASN A 273 12.82 -4.86 8.92
CA ASN A 273 13.96 -5.75 9.07
C ASN A 273 15.27 -5.01 9.35
N ALA A 274 15.37 -3.71 9.09
CA ALA A 274 16.55 -2.94 9.42
C ALA A 274 16.80 -3.01 10.94
N GLU A 275 17.98 -3.49 11.31
CA GLU A 275 18.42 -3.48 12.71
C GLU A 275 18.38 -2.04 13.23
N GLN A 276 17.79 -1.86 14.41
CA GLN A 276 18.02 -0.65 15.19
C GLN A 276 19.49 -0.64 15.55
N ASN A 277 20.27 0.08 14.73
CA ASN A 277 21.67 0.30 15.02
C ASN A 277 21.74 1.21 16.25
N SER A 278 22.68 0.94 17.15
CA SER A 278 22.88 1.77 18.34
C SER A 278 23.31 3.19 18.02
N VAL A 279 23.76 3.43 16.78
CA VAL A 279 24.27 4.73 16.31
C VAL A 279 23.68 5.09 14.95
N CYS A 280 23.07 6.28 14.88
CA CYS A 280 22.31 6.78 13.74
C CYS A 280 22.60 8.26 13.46
N ILE A 281 22.07 8.79 12.35
CA ILE A 281 22.25 10.21 11.99
C ILE A 281 21.79 11.15 13.10
N SER A 282 20.70 10.85 13.83
CA SER A 282 20.24 11.76 14.90
C SER A 282 21.20 11.89 16.07
N ASP A 283 22.17 10.98 16.25
CA ASP A 283 23.15 11.07 17.32
C ASP A 283 24.16 12.20 17.06
N TYR A 284 24.51 12.43 15.79
CA TYR A 284 25.51 13.42 15.37
C TYR A 284 24.94 14.67 14.70
N PHE A 285 23.68 14.61 14.24
CA PHE A 285 23.08 15.65 13.43
C PHE A 285 21.69 16.06 13.92
N ASP A 286 21.40 17.36 13.80
CA ASP A 286 20.04 17.88 13.86
C ASP A 286 19.37 17.75 12.49
N VAL A 287 18.28 16.99 12.43
CA VAL A 287 17.49 16.78 11.21
C VAL A 287 16.16 17.51 11.30
N ARG A 288 15.85 18.33 10.29
CA ARG A 288 14.60 19.10 10.19
C ARG A 288 14.21 19.34 8.73
N THR A 289 12.96 19.72 8.47
CA THR A 289 12.59 20.26 7.15
C THR A 289 13.10 21.69 6.98
N GLY A 290 13.27 22.12 5.74
CA GLY A 290 13.48 23.54 5.42
C GLY A 290 12.37 24.41 6.06
N PRO A 291 12.72 25.54 6.72
CA PRO A 291 11.72 26.38 7.38
C PRO A 291 10.81 27.16 6.42
N LEU A 292 11.25 27.42 5.19
CA LEU A 292 10.56 28.30 4.24
C LEU A 292 9.51 27.51 3.44
N VAL A 293 8.29 28.05 3.34
CA VAL A 293 7.19 27.52 2.51
C VAL A 293 6.87 28.54 1.40
N ALA A 294 7.46 28.35 0.23
CA ALA A 294 7.52 29.38 -0.82
C ALA A 294 6.16 29.96 -1.26
N TYR A 295 5.10 29.14 -1.28
CA TYR A 295 3.75 29.58 -1.68
C TYR A 295 2.95 30.26 -0.55
N ARG A 296 3.42 30.16 0.70
CA ARG A 296 2.73 30.69 1.89
C ARG A 296 3.47 31.89 2.48
N ASP A 297 4.80 31.85 2.48
CA ASP A 297 5.62 32.87 3.11
C ASP A 297 5.85 34.04 2.13
N PRO A 298 5.51 35.29 2.54
CA PRO A 298 5.73 36.48 1.72
C PRO A 298 7.23 36.73 1.49
N GLU A 299 7.55 37.42 0.40
CA GLU A 299 8.92 37.86 0.09
C GLU A 299 9.23 39.21 0.75
N ASP A 300 9.39 39.19 2.08
CA ASP A 300 9.67 40.35 2.89
C ASP A 300 10.87 40.16 3.83
N GLY A 301 11.35 41.27 4.41
CA GLY A 301 12.51 41.26 5.30
C GLY A 301 13.86 41.23 4.58
N PRO A 302 14.93 40.78 5.29
CA PRO A 302 16.27 40.75 4.74
C PRO A 302 16.40 39.72 3.62
N GLU A 303 17.30 40.00 2.68
CA GLU A 303 17.60 39.13 1.55
C GLU A 303 18.66 38.09 1.94
N TYR A 304 18.39 36.81 1.64
CA TYR A 304 19.28 35.69 1.95
C TYR A 304 19.46 34.78 0.74
N PRO A 305 20.60 34.06 0.64
CA PRO A 305 20.72 32.93 -0.27
C PRO A 305 19.56 31.96 -0.11
N TYR A 306 18.95 31.59 -1.24
CA TYR A 306 17.78 30.75 -1.28
C TYR A 306 18.09 29.40 -1.92
N PHE A 307 17.70 28.30 -1.26
CA PHE A 307 17.90 26.96 -1.78
C PHE A 307 16.63 26.10 -1.76
N TYR A 308 16.36 25.50 -2.91
CA TYR A 308 15.23 24.61 -3.18
C TYR A 308 15.66 23.45 -4.10
N PRO A 309 14.85 22.40 -4.29
CA PRO A 309 15.30 21.16 -4.93
C PRO A 309 15.93 21.29 -6.34
N LYS A 310 15.50 22.27 -7.14
CA LYS A 310 15.93 22.43 -8.55
C LYS A 310 17.36 22.95 -8.67
N ILE A 311 17.78 23.85 -7.79
CA ILE A 311 19.11 24.49 -7.82
C ILE A 311 20.14 23.76 -6.94
N CYS A 312 19.72 22.72 -6.23
CA CYS A 312 20.61 21.88 -5.43
C CYS A 312 21.11 20.69 -6.27
N PRO A 313 22.39 20.70 -6.72
CA PRO A 313 22.96 19.62 -7.52
C PRO A 313 23.16 18.38 -6.66
N GLN A 314 22.81 17.22 -7.22
CA GLN A 314 23.02 15.94 -6.56
C GLN A 314 24.52 15.68 -6.36
N TRP A 315 24.90 15.38 -5.11
CA TRP A 315 26.27 15.13 -4.65
C TRP A 315 27.23 16.31 -4.79
N GLY A 316 26.72 17.49 -5.15
CA GLY A 316 27.51 18.70 -5.29
C GLY A 316 27.76 19.42 -3.97
N VAL A 317 28.69 20.38 -4.03
CA VAL A 317 28.98 21.33 -2.96
C VAL A 317 28.68 22.73 -3.46
N ILE A 318 27.80 23.44 -2.77
CA ILE A 318 27.49 24.84 -3.05
C ILE A 318 28.35 25.71 -2.13
N ARG A 319 29.11 26.62 -2.74
CA ARG A 319 29.95 27.61 -2.06
C ARG A 319 29.51 29.05 -2.32
N GLU A 320 28.66 29.24 -3.32
CA GLU A 320 28.15 30.53 -3.78
C GLU A 320 26.66 30.40 -4.11
N ALA A 321 25.89 31.44 -3.83
CA ALA A 321 24.46 31.47 -4.08
C ALA A 321 24.18 31.97 -5.51
N VAL A 322 23.26 31.31 -6.21
CA VAL A 322 22.78 31.73 -7.54
C VAL A 322 21.40 32.42 -7.49
N GLU A 323 20.68 32.22 -6.39
CA GLU A 323 19.37 32.81 -6.15
C GLU A 323 19.30 33.34 -4.72
N MET A 324 18.56 34.44 -4.57
CA MET A 324 18.31 35.11 -3.30
C MET A 324 16.81 35.22 -3.06
N ARG A 325 16.38 35.29 -1.81
CA ARG A 325 14.99 35.53 -1.44
C ARG A 325 14.91 36.34 -0.16
N ARG A 326 13.97 37.27 -0.09
CA ARG A 326 13.60 37.96 1.15
C ARG A 326 12.82 37.03 2.06
N PHE A 327 13.27 36.87 3.30
CA PHE A 327 12.61 35.97 4.25
C PHE A 327 12.74 36.48 5.69
N THR A 328 11.60 36.72 6.34
CA THR A 328 11.52 37.08 7.77
C THR A 328 11.58 35.88 8.71
N GLY A 329 11.43 34.66 8.19
CA GLY A 329 11.43 33.44 8.98
C GLY A 329 12.82 32.93 9.37
N LYS A 330 12.88 31.67 9.83
CA LYS A 330 14.10 31.06 10.37
C LYS A 330 15.10 30.72 9.26
N VAL A 331 16.21 31.46 9.19
CA VAL A 331 17.38 31.12 8.37
C VAL A 331 18.32 30.15 9.09
N LEU A 332 19.16 29.45 8.33
CA LEU A 332 20.07 28.43 8.84
C LEU A 332 21.52 28.76 8.50
N THR A 333 22.42 28.60 9.46
CA THR A 333 23.86 28.84 9.28
C THR A 333 24.57 27.57 8.81
N PRO A 334 25.26 27.59 7.65
CA PRO A 334 26.13 26.49 7.18
C PRO A 334 27.36 26.26 8.08
N PRO A 335 28.07 25.13 7.96
CA PRO A 335 27.86 24.06 6.98
C PRO A 335 26.73 23.10 7.37
N PHE A 336 25.99 22.60 6.39
CA PHE A 336 25.04 21.50 6.56
C PHE A 336 24.77 20.80 5.22
N VAL A 337 24.15 19.62 5.29
CA VAL A 337 23.69 18.87 4.11
C VAL A 337 22.20 19.08 3.94
N VAL A 338 21.75 19.26 2.70
CA VAL A 338 20.33 19.24 2.34
C VAL A 338 20.02 18.00 1.51
N ILE A 339 18.90 17.33 1.80
CA ILE A 339 18.43 16.13 1.12
C ILE A 339 17.09 16.45 0.45
N LYS A 340 16.92 16.03 -0.81
CA LYS A 340 15.63 16.17 -1.52
C LYS A 340 14.59 15.27 -0.86
N ARG A 341 13.43 15.82 -0.49
CA ARG A 341 12.36 15.01 0.13
C ARG A 341 11.71 14.07 -0.87
N THR A 342 11.45 14.56 -2.07
CA THR A 342 10.81 13.78 -3.13
C THR A 342 11.84 12.86 -3.78
N SER A 343 11.69 11.55 -3.56
CA SER A 343 12.51 10.48 -4.14
C SER A 343 11.68 9.22 -4.34
N SER A 344 11.88 8.53 -5.46
CA SER A 344 11.22 7.25 -5.77
C SER A 344 12.00 6.08 -5.16
N PRO A 345 11.34 5.00 -4.68
CA PRO A 345 12.01 3.74 -4.35
C PRO A 345 12.86 3.15 -5.46
N SER A 346 12.55 3.51 -6.71
CA SER A 346 13.28 3.09 -7.91
C SER A 346 14.51 3.96 -8.22
N ASP A 347 14.70 5.06 -7.49
CA ASP A 347 15.87 5.91 -7.68
C ASP A 347 17.14 5.16 -7.26
N ARG A 348 18.21 5.33 -8.03
CA ARG A 348 19.52 4.74 -7.72
C ARG A 348 20.00 5.15 -6.33
N ASN A 349 19.82 6.43 -6.00
CA ASN A 349 20.14 6.99 -4.70
C ASN A 349 18.98 7.86 -4.20
N ARG A 350 18.21 7.35 -3.24
CA ARG A 350 17.00 8.05 -2.73
C ARG A 350 17.30 9.29 -1.91
N ALA A 351 18.30 9.24 -1.04
CA ALA A 351 18.71 10.40 -0.24
C ALA A 351 19.66 11.32 -1.02
N SER A 352 19.26 11.72 -2.24
CA SER A 352 20.01 12.67 -3.05
C SER A 352 20.26 13.97 -2.30
N ALA A 353 21.53 14.30 -2.11
CA ALA A 353 21.94 15.35 -1.18
C ALA A 353 22.90 16.36 -1.80
N THR A 354 22.96 17.54 -1.19
CA THR A 354 23.86 18.65 -1.56
C THR A 354 24.47 19.23 -0.30
N LEU A 355 25.77 19.51 -0.33
CA LEU A 355 26.45 20.18 0.78
C LEU A 355 26.38 21.69 0.60
N ILE A 356 25.78 22.39 1.57
CA ILE A 356 25.75 23.86 1.62
C ILE A 356 26.91 24.32 2.50
N ASN A 357 27.83 25.08 1.92
CA ASN A 357 29.05 25.56 2.58
C ASN A 357 29.32 27.04 2.24
N LEU A 358 28.38 27.90 2.61
CA LEU A 358 28.51 29.36 2.56
C LEU A 358 28.92 29.93 3.92
N ARG A 359 29.33 31.19 3.95
CA ARG A 359 29.72 31.91 5.18
C ARG A 359 28.58 32.72 5.81
N GLU A 360 27.45 32.81 5.14
CA GLU A 360 26.28 33.60 5.56
C GLU A 360 25.06 32.70 5.85
N PRO A 361 24.07 33.16 6.63
CA PRO A 361 22.81 32.45 6.83
C PRO A 361 22.01 32.30 5.55
N VAL A 362 21.28 31.20 5.40
CA VAL A 362 20.55 30.87 4.16
C VAL A 362 19.10 30.46 4.45
N ALA A 363 18.21 30.72 3.50
CA ALA A 363 16.81 30.29 3.51
C ALA A 363 16.64 28.97 2.75
N ILE A 364 16.01 27.97 3.38
CA ILE A 364 15.84 26.63 2.80
C ILE A 364 14.35 26.28 2.68
N GLU A 365 13.93 25.86 1.48
CA GLU A 365 12.56 25.44 1.18
C GLU A 365 12.18 24.11 1.87
N ASN A 366 10.92 24.00 2.30
CA ASN A 366 10.36 22.87 3.05
C ASN A 366 10.30 21.54 2.27
N HIS A 367 10.50 21.56 0.95
CA HIS A 367 10.70 20.35 0.13
C HIS A 367 12.11 19.74 0.28
N MET A 368 12.97 20.35 1.09
CA MET A 368 14.28 19.81 1.48
C MET A 368 14.28 19.38 2.96
N ILE A 369 15.07 18.36 3.28
CA ILE A 369 15.45 17.99 4.66
C ILE A 369 16.85 18.53 4.91
N VAL A 370 17.02 19.31 5.96
CA VAL A 370 18.30 19.84 6.43
C VAL A 370 18.86 18.91 7.50
N VAL A 371 20.12 18.52 7.32
CA VAL A 371 20.90 17.70 8.24
C VAL A 371 22.13 18.50 8.66
N LYS A 372 22.06 19.12 9.84
CA LYS A 372 23.10 20.00 10.37
C LYS A 372 23.95 19.24 11.40
N PRO A 373 25.29 19.21 11.27
CA PRO A 373 26.13 18.54 12.25
C PRO A 373 26.07 19.28 13.59
N LYS A 374 25.96 18.53 14.69
CA LYS A 374 25.95 19.09 16.05
C LYS A 374 27.28 19.73 16.43
N ASP A 375 28.39 19.22 15.89
CA ASP A 375 29.73 19.79 16.07
C ASP A 375 30.03 20.99 15.16
N GLY A 376 29.12 21.31 14.22
CA GLY A 376 29.28 22.38 13.24
C GLY A 376 30.38 22.17 12.19
N LYS A 377 31.00 21.00 12.11
CA LYS A 377 32.20 20.79 11.27
C LYS A 377 31.85 20.35 9.85
N LEU A 378 32.59 20.92 8.89
CA LEU A 378 32.53 20.51 7.49
C LEU A 378 32.93 19.04 7.26
N LYS A 379 33.83 18.48 8.10
CA LYS A 379 34.25 17.06 8.04
C LYS A 379 33.05 16.13 8.22
N ALA A 380 32.20 16.40 9.23
CA ALA A 380 30.99 15.63 9.49
C ALA A 380 30.01 15.66 8.30
N CYS A 381 29.79 16.84 7.70
CA CYS A 381 28.97 16.97 6.49
C CYS A 381 29.51 16.13 5.31
N LYS A 382 30.83 16.15 5.07
CA LYS A 382 31.44 15.36 3.99
C LYS A 382 31.29 13.86 4.23
N LYS A 383 31.45 13.38 5.47
CA LYS A 383 31.23 11.98 5.82
C LYS A 383 29.77 11.58 5.63
N LEU A 384 28.83 12.43 6.06
CA LEU A 384 27.41 12.22 5.80
C LEU A 384 27.11 12.06 4.31
N MET A 385 27.67 12.94 3.46
CA MET A 385 27.51 12.82 2.00
C MET A 385 27.99 11.47 1.46
N GLN A 386 29.07 10.90 2.01
CA GLN A 386 29.55 9.57 1.62
C GLN A 386 28.57 8.48 2.07
N VAL A 387 28.09 8.52 3.32
CA VAL A 387 27.12 7.55 3.86
C VAL A 387 25.83 7.54 3.04
N LEU A 388 25.29 8.71 2.69
CA LEU A 388 24.06 8.83 1.92
C LEU A 388 24.17 8.27 0.49
N GLN A 389 25.38 8.23 -0.08
CA GLN A 389 25.65 7.67 -1.42
C GLN A 389 25.74 6.14 -1.43
N THR A 390 25.83 5.49 -0.28
CA THR A 390 26.04 4.04 -0.22
C THR A 390 24.79 3.27 -0.62
N LYS A 391 24.99 2.08 -1.21
CA LYS A 391 23.92 1.10 -1.43
C LYS A 391 23.26 0.67 -0.11
N LYS A 392 24.02 0.64 0.99
CA LYS A 392 23.50 0.32 2.34
C LYS A 392 22.42 1.32 2.76
N THR A 393 22.65 2.62 2.59
CA THR A 393 21.63 3.65 2.87
C THR A 393 20.41 3.50 1.96
N ASN A 394 20.61 3.24 0.66
CA ASN A 394 19.47 3.08 -0.25
C ASN A 394 18.60 1.85 0.11
N ASN A 395 19.26 0.73 0.46
CA ASN A 395 18.58 -0.47 0.93
C ASN A 395 17.84 -0.21 2.25
N PHE A 396 18.47 0.48 3.21
CA PHE A 396 17.85 0.88 4.47
C PHE A 396 16.58 1.72 4.22
N LEU A 397 16.66 2.72 3.36
CA LEU A 397 15.50 3.57 3.03
C LEU A 397 14.39 2.76 2.36
N ASN A 398 14.72 1.88 1.40
CA ASN A 398 13.74 1.03 0.71
C ASN A 398 13.12 -0.04 1.60
N GLU A 399 13.83 -0.46 2.64
CA GLU A 399 13.28 -1.31 3.68
C GLU A 399 12.39 -0.50 4.62
N ARG A 400 12.82 0.69 5.07
CA ARG A 400 12.12 1.45 6.12
C ARG A 400 10.89 2.21 5.62
N ILE A 401 10.91 2.72 4.40
CA ILE A 401 9.83 3.54 3.80
C ILE A 401 9.92 3.57 2.28
N ARG A 402 8.88 3.13 1.58
CA ARG A 402 8.82 3.12 0.10
C ARG A 402 7.95 4.23 -0.47
N LEU A 403 7.61 5.23 0.34
CA LEU A 403 6.87 6.40 -0.13
C LEU A 403 7.76 7.31 -1.00
N ARG A 404 7.11 8.11 -1.85
CA ARG A 404 7.77 9.17 -2.65
C ARG A 404 8.43 10.25 -1.81
N HIS A 405 8.02 10.42 -0.55
CA HIS A 405 8.56 11.46 0.31
C HIS A 405 9.34 10.83 1.45
N LEU A 406 10.63 11.15 1.52
CA LEU A 406 11.43 10.92 2.70
C LEU A 406 10.93 11.83 3.84
N THR A 407 10.93 11.28 5.04
CA THR A 407 10.50 11.96 6.26
C THR A 407 11.72 12.31 7.11
N VAL A 408 11.56 13.28 8.01
CA VAL A 408 12.61 13.59 8.99
C VAL A 408 12.96 12.36 9.84
N GLY A 409 11.93 11.60 10.27
CA GLY A 409 12.13 10.39 11.08
C GLY A 409 13.01 9.36 10.40
N VAL A 410 12.72 9.01 9.14
CA VAL A 410 13.53 7.99 8.45
C VAL A 410 14.97 8.44 8.21
N ILE A 411 15.21 9.73 7.99
CA ILE A 411 16.57 10.26 7.82
C ILE A 411 17.34 10.20 9.13
N LYS A 412 16.69 10.52 10.26
CA LYS A 412 17.30 10.41 11.59
C LYS A 412 17.76 8.98 11.89
N ASP A 413 16.94 8.00 11.52
CA ASP A 413 17.18 6.58 11.78
C ASP A 413 18.27 5.96 10.89
N ILE A 414 18.79 6.65 9.87
CA ILE A 414 19.82 6.08 8.98
C ILE A 414 21.06 5.71 9.84
N PRO A 415 21.57 4.47 9.72
CA PRO A 415 22.78 4.06 10.43
C PRO A 415 23.97 4.93 10.03
N PHE A 416 24.71 5.43 11.02
CA PHE A 416 25.86 6.29 10.81
C PHE A 416 27.03 5.81 11.65
N VAL A 417 28.12 5.44 11.00
CA VAL A 417 29.36 5.06 11.69
C VAL A 417 30.39 6.14 11.41
N GLU A 418 30.80 6.84 12.47
CA GLU A 418 31.95 7.71 12.44
C GLU A 418 33.20 6.83 12.62
N GLU A 419 33.68 6.22 11.54
CA GLU A 419 35.04 5.66 11.54
C GLU A 419 36.03 6.83 11.67
N GLU A 420 36.96 6.73 12.63
CA GLU A 420 37.90 7.78 13.05
C GLU A 420 38.74 8.41 11.91
#